data_AF-A0A9D8GB06-F1
#
_entry.id   AF-A0A9D8GB06-F1
#
_cell.length_a   1.000
_cell.length_b   1.000
_cell.length_c   1.000
_cell.angle_alpha   90.00
_cell.angle_beta   90.00
_cell.angle_gamma   90.00
#
_symmetry.space_group_name_H-M   'P 1'
#
loop_
_entity.id
_entity.type
_entity.pdbx_description
1 polymer ?
#
loop_
_entity_poly.entity_id
_entity_poly.type
_entity_poly.pdbx_seq_one_letter_code
_entity_poly.pdbx_strand_id
1 'polypeptide(L)' 'MAKIDRLFEAMLTNSASDLHIAEGQPPKYRIHGTVTPTSDPPLDGTMLGSMLSEICDPERWETFLNVGDLDFAYALG' A
#
# COMPACT_ATOMS: atom_id res chain seq x y z
N MET A 1 -14.72 -2.75 -0.36
CA MET A 1 -13.51 -1.93 -0.19
C MET A 1 -12.34 -2.85 -0.05
N ALA A 2 -11.26 -2.55 -0.76
CA ALA A 2 -10.01 -3.27 -0.63
C ALA A 2 -9.42 -2.99 0.76
N LYS A 3 -8.65 -3.94 1.31
CA LYS A 3 -8.07 -3.79 2.65
C LYS A 3 -7.14 -2.58 2.77
N ILE A 4 -6.48 -2.22 1.67
CA ILE A 4 -5.56 -1.08 1.61
C ILE A 4 -6.30 0.27 1.69
N ASP A 5 -7.60 0.32 1.39
CA ASP A 5 -8.39 1.56 1.39
C ASP A 5 -8.36 2.25 2.76
N ARG A 6 -8.38 1.49 3.87
CA ARG A 6 -8.23 2.04 5.22
C ARG A 6 -6.95 2.85 5.39
N LEU A 7 -5.85 2.40 4.77
CA LEU A 7 -4.58 3.13 4.82
C LEU A 7 -4.63 4.40 3.96
N PHE A 8 -5.32 4.38 2.82
CA PHE A 8 -5.54 5.56 1.98
C PHE A 8 -6.44 6.60 2.65
N GLU A 9 -7.53 6.19 3.29
CA GLU A 9 -8.40 7.08 4.08
C GLU A 9 -7.61 7.77 5.21
N ALA A 10 -6.74 7.01 5.88
CA ALA A 10 -5.84 7.54 6.88
C ALA A 10 -4.79 8.49 6.28
N MET A 11 -4.28 8.25 5.06
CA MET A 11 -3.43 9.23 4.37
C MET A 11 -4.15 10.56 4.19
N LEU A 12 -5.39 10.54 3.69
CA LEU A 12 -6.18 11.75 3.48
C LEU A 12 -6.42 12.50 4.79
N THR A 13 -6.79 11.77 5.85
CA THR A 13 -7.01 12.35 7.19
C THR A 13 -5.75 13.02 7.75
N ASN A 14 -4.58 12.44 7.49
CA ASN A 14 -3.29 12.94 7.98
C ASN A 14 -2.56 13.87 6.99
N SER A 15 -3.18 14.22 5.86
CA SER A 15 -2.55 15.01 4.79
C SER A 15 -1.21 14.42 4.33
N ALA A 16 -1.11 13.09 4.27
CA ALA A 16 0.08 12.39 3.81
C ALA A 16 0.18 12.41 2.27
N SER A 17 1.39 12.58 1.75
CA SER A 17 1.65 12.55 0.30
C SER A 17 1.89 11.14 -0.23
N ASP A 18 2.50 10.26 0.59
CA ASP A 18 2.91 8.92 0.19
C ASP A 18 2.59 7.91 1.28
N LEU A 19 2.22 6.70 0.87
CA LEU A 19 2.19 5.50 1.70
C LEU A 19 3.35 4.59 1.30
N HIS A 20 4.18 4.25 2.27
CA HIS A 20 5.24 3.27 2.13
C HIS A 20 4.86 2.00 2.92
N ILE A 21 4.90 0.85 2.27
CA ILE A 21 4.62 -0.46 2.87
C ILE A 21 5.73 -1.44 2.49
N ALA A 22 6.15 -2.27 3.45
CA ALA A 22 7.20 -3.25 3.27
C ALA A 22 7.01 -4.39 4.28
N GLU A 23 7.44 -5.60 3.92
CA GLU A 23 7.34 -6.76 4.80
C GLU A 23 8.17 -6.57 6.08
N GLY A 24 7.63 -6.99 7.22
CA GLY A 24 8.25 -6.88 8.53
C GLY A 24 8.29 -5.45 9.06
N GLN A 25 7.56 -4.51 8.45
CA GLN A 25 7.53 -3.10 8.85
C GLN A 25 6.09 -2.61 9.03
N PRO A 26 5.84 -1.71 9.99
CA PRO A 26 4.61 -0.94 10.01
C PRO A 26 4.48 -0.11 8.72
N PRO A 27 3.25 0.14 8.23
CA PRO A 27 3.00 1.17 7.23
C PRO A 27 3.64 2.50 7.65
N LYS A 28 4.10 3.28 6.68
CA LYS A 28 4.70 4.59 6.94
C LYS A 28 4.06 5.62 6.03
N TYR A 29 3.79 6.80 6.58
CA TYR A 29 3.31 7.93 5.81
C TYR A 29 4.41 8.95 5.64
N ARG A 30 4.48 9.56 4.45
CA ARG A 30 5.20 10.81 4.27
C ARG A 30 4.27 11.98 4.58
N ILE A 31 4.56 12.72 5.65
CA ILE A 31 3.81 13.90 6.07
C ILE A 31 4.79 15.08 6.10
N HIS A 32 4.50 16.13 5.34
CA HIS A 32 5.38 17.31 5.19
C HIS A 32 6.86 16.95 4.92
N GLY A 33 7.09 15.95 4.05
CA GLY A 33 8.42 15.50 3.64
C GLY A 33 9.06 14.44 4.56
N THR A 34 8.54 14.23 5.77
CA THR A 34 9.09 13.28 6.74
C THR A 34 8.35 11.94 6.69
N VAL A 35 9.09 10.83 6.61
CA VAL A 35 8.53 9.48 6.65
C VAL A 35 8.43 8.99 8.08
N THR A 36 7.20 8.76 8.55
CA THR A 36 6.90 8.36 9.94
C THR A 36 6.10 7.05 9.95
N PRO A 37 6.46 6.06 10.78
CA PRO A 37 5.67 4.84 10.93
C PRO A 37 4.31 5.12 11.58
N THR A 38 3.29 4.36 11.19
CA THR A 38 1.99 4.36 11.87
C THR A 38 2.05 3.54 13.17
N SER A 39 0.95 3.54 13.91
CA SER A 39 0.75 2.64 15.06
C SER A 39 0.24 1.24 14.67
N ASP A 40 0.07 0.97 13.38
CA ASP A 40 -0.37 -0.35 12.92
C ASP A 40 0.74 -1.39 13.11
N PRO A 41 0.38 -2.68 13.25
CA PRO A 41 1.38 -3.73 13.34
C PRO A 41 2.20 -3.86 12.05
N PRO A 42 3.40 -4.46 12.14
CA PRO A 42 4.16 -4.84 10.95
C PRO A 42 3.34 -5.71 9.99
N LEU A 43 3.45 -5.45 8.69
CA LEU A 43 2.80 -6.24 7.66
C LEU A 43 3.67 -7.44 7.29
N ASP A 44 3.08 -8.62 7.15
CA ASP A 44 3.76 -9.77 6.55
C ASP A 44 3.57 -9.80 5.01
N GLY A 45 4.37 -10.61 4.32
CA GLY A 45 4.30 -10.73 2.86
C GLY A 45 2.94 -11.25 2.35
N THR A 46 2.22 -12.05 3.13
CA THR A 46 0.91 -12.58 2.74
C THR A 46 -0.15 -11.48 2.78
N MET A 47 -0.15 -10.66 3.84
CA MET A 47 -1.02 -9.50 3.98
C MET A 47 -0.75 -8.47 2.87
N LEU A 48 0.52 -8.18 2.58
CA LEU A 48 0.91 -7.27 1.50
C LEU A 48 0.44 -7.77 0.13
N GLY A 49 0.73 -9.02 -0.19
CA GLY A 49 0.29 -9.62 -1.46
C GLY A 49 -1.22 -9.57 -1.62
N SER A 50 -1.98 -9.87 -0.56
CA SER A 50 -3.44 -9.75 -0.56
C SER A 50 -3.90 -8.31 -0.78
N MET A 51 -3.31 -7.32 -0.11
CA MET A 51 -3.70 -5.91 -0.25
C MET A 51 -3.43 -5.38 -1.65
N LEU A 52 -2.26 -5.69 -2.21
CA LEU A 52 -1.83 -5.18 -3.52
C LEU A 52 -2.57 -5.86 -4.68
N SER A 53 -2.80 -7.17 -4.60
CA SER A 53 -3.57 -7.88 -5.62
C SER A 53 -5.05 -7.48 -5.65
N GLU A 54 -5.63 -7.08 -4.52
CA GLU A 54 -7.03 -6.61 -4.45
C GLU A 54 -7.28 -5.33 -5.27
N ILE A 55 -6.28 -4.45 -5.42
CA ILE A 55 -6.40 -3.18 -6.16
C ILE A 55 -5.80 -3.23 -7.57
N CYS A 56 -5.23 -4.37 -7.98
CA CYS A 56 -4.52 -4.53 -9.23
C CYS A 56 -5.31 -5.41 -10.21
N ASP A 57 -5.26 -5.10 -11.50
CA ASP A 57 -5.82 -5.98 -12.53
C ASP A 57 -5.09 -7.34 -12.52
N PRO A 58 -5.80 -8.49 -12.60
CA PRO A 58 -5.19 -9.81 -12.47
C PRO A 58 -4.03 -10.08 -13.45
N GLU A 59 -4.15 -9.64 -14.71
CA GLU A 59 -3.10 -9.80 -15.72
C GLU A 59 -1.84 -8.98 -15.39
N ARG A 60 -2.02 -7.80 -14.79
CA ARG A 60 -0.92 -6.94 -14.37
C ARG A 60 -0.26 -7.48 -13.11
N TRP A 61 -1.05 -8.04 -12.18
CA TRP A 61 -0.53 -8.73 -11.01
C TRP A 61 0.32 -9.94 -11.39
N GLU A 62 -0.10 -10.74 -12.37
CA GLU A 62 0.72 -11.83 -12.91
C GLU A 62 2.03 -11.31 -13.52
N THR A 63 1.98 -10.18 -14.21
CA THR A 63 3.19 -9.51 -14.72
C THR A 63 4.13 -9.12 -13.58
N PHE A 64 3.61 -8.54 -12.50
CA PHE A 64 4.38 -8.21 -11.30
C PHE A 64 5.06 -9.45 -10.70
N LEU A 65 4.35 -10.57 -10.57
CA LEU A 65 4.92 -11.81 -10.02
C LEU A 65 6.06 -12.37 -10.88
N ASN A 66 6.03 -12.16 -12.19
CA ASN A 66 7.04 -12.65 -13.13
C ASN A 66 8.24 -11.71 -13.28
N VAL A 67 8.01 -10.40 -13.29
CA VAL A 67 9.03 -9.37 -13.57
C VAL A 67 9.61 -8.76 -12.30
N GLY A 68 8.83 -8.74 -11.21
CA GLY A 68 9.19 -8.18 -9.91
C GLY A 68 8.88 -6.69 -9.75
N ASP A 69 8.27 -6.04 -10.74
CA ASP A 69 7.91 -4.61 -10.69
C ASP A 69 6.63 -4.30 -11.50
N LEU A 70 5.89 -3.29 -11.08
CA LEU A 70 4.65 -2.85 -11.72
C LEU A 70 4.21 -1.46 -11.25
N ASP A 71 3.93 -0.58 -12.21
CA ASP A 71 3.23 0.70 -11.98
C ASP A 71 1.78 0.61 -12.47
N PHE A 72 0.82 1.09 -11.67
CA PHE A 72 -0.58 1.25 -12.05
C PHE A 72 -1.28 2.37 -11.27
N ALA A 73 -2.47 2.77 -11.73
CA ALA A 73 -3.32 3.73 -11.05
C ALA A 73 -4.54 3.00 -10.46
N TYR A 74 -4.87 3.36 -9.22
CA TYR A 74 -6.06 2.92 -8.52
C TYR A 74 -6.76 4.17 -7.97
N ALA A 75 -8.07 4.25 -8.15
CA ALA A 75 -8.88 5.35 -7.63
C ALA A 75 -9.64 4.87 -6.40
N LEU A 76 -9.42 5.53 -5.26
CA LEU A 76 -10.21 5.34 -4.05
C LEU A 76 -11.64 5.80 -4.32
N GLY A 77 -12.63 4.93 -4.06
CA GLY A 77 -14.05 5.17 -4.32
C GLY A 77 -14.96 4.67 -3.22
#